data_AF-A0A970W2T0-F1
#
_entry.id   AF-A0A970W2T0-F1
#
_cell.length_a   1.000
_cell.length_b   1.000
_cell.length_c   1.000
_cell.angle_alpha   90.00
_cell.angle_beta   90.00
_cell.angle_gamma   90.00
#
_symmetry.space_group_name_H-M   'P 1'
#
loop_
_entity.id
_entity.type
_entity.pdbx_description
1 polymer ?
#
loop_
_entity_poly.entity_id
_entity_poly.type
_entity_poly.pdbx_seq_one_letter_code
_entity_poly.pdbx_strand_id
1 'polypeptide(L)'
;RAAPTDGILITVLRLLLKYPEVLAWEYLWYESKEDLAKLLYGTIKAIKPQAQVGWHLYHNGTTWLPIHRAEVDYAELVPYSDWLKPVVYHDIAGPRIRRDIARLHQRVLREISERQYLELLYDIMGYDKAAEPGLDELMTTGLSPDYVYRVTHQCVAGVGGRIPVYPGVGFDIPWNNEHFHSDPDKVYQATLKAFEAGAQGLIVSREYDEMRLPNLQAVQRAVRDADAAGL
;
A
#
# COMPACT_ATOMS: atom_id res chain seq x y z
N ARG A 1 14.41 2.53 -30.01
CA ARG A 1 15.81 2.99 -29.86
C ARG A 1 16.61 1.85 -29.26
N ALA A 2 17.86 1.64 -29.69
CA ALA A 2 18.75 0.65 -29.08
C ALA A 2 18.96 0.95 -27.58
N ALA A 3 19.19 -0.08 -26.77
CA ALA A 3 19.53 0.11 -25.37
C ALA A 3 20.90 0.84 -25.25
N PRO A 4 21.11 1.69 -24.22
CA PRO A 4 22.41 2.30 -23.95
C PRO A 4 23.48 1.22 -23.73
N THR A 5 24.73 1.49 -24.14
CA THR A 5 25.85 0.55 -24.02
C THR A 5 26.08 0.07 -22.58
N ASP A 6 25.96 0.98 -21.61
CA ASP A 6 26.17 0.66 -20.18
C ASP A 6 24.92 0.05 -19.50
N GLY A 7 23.82 -0.09 -20.22
CA GLY A 7 22.52 -0.44 -19.65
C GLY A 7 21.65 0.77 -19.28
N ILE A 8 20.36 0.51 -19.19
CA ILE A 8 19.31 1.46 -18.84
C ILE A 8 19.39 1.86 -17.37
N LEU A 9 19.49 0.92 -16.42
CA LEU A 9 19.55 1.25 -15.00
C LEU A 9 20.77 2.12 -14.68
N ILE A 10 21.94 1.77 -15.23
CA ILE A 10 23.17 2.57 -15.09
C ILE A 10 22.99 3.97 -15.68
N THR A 11 22.30 4.08 -16.82
CA THR A 11 21.98 5.38 -17.42
C THR A 11 21.06 6.21 -16.54
N VAL A 12 20.04 5.60 -15.91
CA VAL A 12 19.15 6.28 -14.95
C VAL A 12 19.92 6.76 -13.73
N LEU A 13 20.72 5.90 -13.10
CA LEU A 13 21.54 6.27 -11.94
C LEU A 13 22.52 7.41 -12.28
N ARG A 14 23.13 7.38 -13.47
CA ARG A 14 23.98 8.47 -13.95
C ARG A 14 23.24 9.79 -14.08
N LEU A 15 21.99 9.77 -14.54
CA LEU A 15 21.16 10.98 -14.62
C LEU A 15 20.83 11.51 -13.22
N LEU A 16 20.47 10.64 -12.27
CA LEU A 16 20.20 11.05 -10.89
C LEU A 16 21.45 11.61 -10.19
N LEU A 17 22.64 11.03 -10.43
CA LEU A 17 23.90 11.54 -9.89
C LEU A 17 24.33 12.87 -10.52
N LYS A 18 24.07 13.04 -11.82
CA LYS A 18 24.42 14.27 -12.55
C LYS A 18 23.44 15.42 -12.24
N TYR A 19 22.18 15.09 -12.00
CA TYR A 19 21.08 16.02 -11.76
C TYR A 19 20.37 15.65 -10.45
N PRO A 20 21.03 15.77 -9.28
CA PRO A 20 20.44 15.41 -7.99
C PRO A 20 19.19 16.24 -7.66
N GLU A 21 19.02 17.42 -8.28
CA GLU A 21 17.82 18.23 -8.18
C GLU A 21 16.54 17.49 -8.61
N VAL A 22 16.64 16.42 -9.41
CA VAL A 22 15.49 15.58 -9.75
C VAL A 22 14.92 14.90 -8.50
N LEU A 23 15.80 14.35 -7.64
CA LEU A 23 15.37 13.72 -6.38
C LEU A 23 14.96 14.79 -5.35
N ALA A 24 15.66 15.92 -5.30
CA ALA A 24 15.27 17.03 -4.43
C ALA A 24 13.89 17.58 -4.79
N TRP A 25 13.57 17.67 -6.09
CA TRP A 25 12.26 18.10 -6.57
C TRP A 25 11.16 17.10 -6.21
N GLU A 26 11.40 15.79 -6.37
CA GLU A 26 10.46 14.75 -5.93
C GLU A 26 10.19 14.87 -4.42
N TYR A 27 11.24 14.99 -3.61
CA TYR A 27 11.10 15.12 -2.16
C TYR A 27 10.38 16.43 -1.77
N LEU A 28 10.64 17.54 -2.47
CA LEU A 28 9.90 18.79 -2.27
C LEU A 28 8.38 18.61 -2.51
N TRP A 29 7.97 17.82 -3.50
CA TRP A 29 6.55 17.50 -3.73
C TRP A 29 5.95 16.74 -2.55
N TYR A 30 6.67 15.76 -2.03
CA TYR A 30 6.27 15.02 -0.84
C TYR A 30 6.14 15.95 0.38
N GLU A 31 7.18 16.73 0.69
CA GLU A 31 7.19 17.66 1.82
C GLU A 31 6.06 18.70 1.71
N SER A 32 5.83 19.26 0.52
CA SER A 32 4.76 20.24 0.29
C SER A 32 3.37 19.68 0.63
N LYS A 33 3.14 18.39 0.33
CA LYS A 33 1.90 17.70 0.69
C LYS A 33 1.82 17.49 2.21
N GLU A 34 2.91 17.10 2.86
CA GLU A 34 2.93 16.92 4.32
C GLU A 34 2.78 18.24 5.09
N ASP A 35 3.33 19.34 4.59
CA ASP A 35 3.16 20.67 5.19
C ASP A 35 1.71 21.15 5.13
N LEU A 36 1.00 20.85 4.04
CA LEU A 36 -0.44 21.06 3.97
C LEU A 36 -1.19 20.20 5.01
N ALA A 37 -0.80 18.94 5.18
CA ALA A 37 -1.40 18.06 6.19
C ALA A 37 -1.18 18.59 7.62
N LYS A 38 0.03 19.05 7.96
CA LYS A 38 0.36 19.70 9.24
C LYS A 38 -0.49 20.95 9.47
N LEU A 39 -0.63 21.81 8.46
CA LEU A 39 -1.45 23.02 8.54
C LEU A 39 -2.93 22.69 8.79
N LEU A 40 -3.48 21.71 8.06
CA LEU A 40 -4.85 21.24 8.24
C LEU A 40 -5.06 20.69 9.66
N TYR A 41 -4.16 19.82 10.14
CA TYR A 41 -4.23 19.27 11.49
C TYR A 41 -4.22 20.38 12.54
N GLY A 42 -3.22 21.27 12.51
CA GLY A 42 -3.11 22.37 13.47
C GLY A 42 -4.33 23.29 13.47
N THR A 43 -4.86 23.61 12.29
CA THR A 43 -6.06 24.44 12.13
C THR A 43 -7.29 23.76 12.73
N ILE A 44 -7.50 22.47 12.42
CA ILE A 44 -8.62 21.69 12.96
C ILE A 44 -8.51 21.61 14.48
N LYS A 45 -7.32 21.32 15.03
CA LYS A 45 -7.11 21.22 16.47
C LYS A 45 -7.30 22.56 17.20
N ALA A 46 -6.96 23.68 16.56
CA ALA A 46 -7.22 25.01 17.10
C ALA A 46 -8.73 25.34 17.17
N ILE A 47 -9.51 24.91 16.18
CA ILE A 47 -10.96 25.17 16.11
C ILE A 47 -11.75 24.18 16.97
N LYS A 48 -11.41 22.88 16.89
CA LYS A 48 -12.11 21.78 17.56
C LYS A 48 -11.10 20.72 18.02
N PRO A 49 -10.51 20.88 19.22
CA PRO A 49 -9.46 20.00 19.73
C PRO A 49 -9.81 18.51 19.76
N GLN A 50 -11.09 18.19 19.96
CA GLN A 50 -11.61 16.82 20.06
C GLN A 50 -11.92 16.16 18.71
N ALA A 51 -11.84 16.89 17.58
CA ALA A 51 -12.03 16.28 16.27
C ALA A 51 -10.86 15.36 15.94
N GLN A 52 -11.15 14.14 15.49
CA GLN A 52 -10.13 13.23 14.99
C GLN A 52 -9.75 13.58 13.55
N VAL A 53 -8.45 13.58 13.27
CA VAL A 53 -7.84 13.83 11.97
C VAL A 53 -6.89 12.69 11.68
N GLY A 54 -7.02 12.04 10.54
CA GLY A 54 -6.10 11.00 10.13
C GLY A 54 -5.95 10.94 8.63
N TRP A 55 -4.93 10.22 8.19
CA TRP A 55 -4.47 10.27 6.80
C TRP A 55 -4.61 8.95 6.10
N HIS A 56 -5.11 9.03 4.87
CA HIS A 56 -5.14 7.94 3.92
C HIS A 56 -3.78 7.82 3.22
N LEU A 57 -3.09 6.70 3.40
CA LEU A 57 -1.79 6.45 2.78
C LEU A 57 -2.00 5.68 1.48
N TYR A 58 -1.60 6.31 0.38
CA TYR A 58 -1.96 5.88 -0.96
C TYR A 58 -1.37 4.50 -1.31
N HIS A 59 -2.19 3.66 -1.93
CA HIS A 59 -1.90 2.23 -2.18
C HIS A 59 -0.53 1.99 -2.82
N ASN A 60 -0.19 2.79 -3.83
CA ASN A 60 1.01 2.55 -4.62
C ASN A 60 2.26 2.69 -3.75
N GLY A 61 2.28 3.68 -2.85
CA GLY A 61 3.38 3.94 -1.92
C GLY A 61 3.50 2.90 -0.84
N THR A 62 2.37 2.48 -0.28
CA THR A 62 2.38 1.42 0.74
C THR A 62 2.70 0.05 0.16
N THR A 63 2.65 -0.14 -1.16
CA THR A 63 2.60 -1.49 -1.75
C THR A 63 3.67 -1.83 -2.77
N TRP A 64 3.87 -1.04 -3.83
CA TRP A 64 4.72 -1.47 -4.96
C TRP A 64 5.60 -0.37 -5.58
N LEU A 65 5.65 0.83 -5.01
CA LEU A 65 6.56 1.89 -5.43
C LEU A 65 7.63 2.14 -4.35
N PRO A 66 8.86 1.61 -4.53
CA PRO A 66 9.93 1.75 -3.55
C PRO A 66 10.32 3.19 -3.23
N ILE A 67 10.31 4.09 -4.21
CA ILE A 67 10.64 5.51 -4.01
C ILE A 67 9.64 6.16 -3.04
N HIS A 68 8.34 5.97 -3.28
CA HIS A 68 7.32 6.52 -2.39
C HIS A 68 7.31 5.83 -1.02
N ARG A 69 7.66 4.53 -0.91
CA ARG A 69 7.89 3.88 0.39
C ARG A 69 9.08 4.50 1.14
N ALA A 70 10.12 4.93 0.43
CA ALA A 70 11.28 5.58 1.04
C ALA A 70 11.00 7.02 1.50
N GLU A 71 10.04 7.71 0.88
CA GLU A 71 9.61 9.05 1.30
C GLU A 71 8.77 9.05 2.57
N VAL A 72 7.96 8.01 2.77
CA VAL A 72 6.98 7.95 3.87
C VAL A 72 7.59 7.30 5.10
N ASP A 73 8.02 8.12 6.06
CA ASP A 73 8.31 7.68 7.42
C ASP A 73 7.07 7.81 8.31
N TYR A 74 6.48 6.68 8.72
CA TYR A 74 5.31 6.65 9.60
C TYR A 74 5.56 7.37 10.93
N ALA A 75 6.79 7.38 11.43
CA ALA A 75 7.13 8.03 12.68
C ALA A 75 7.01 9.56 12.59
N GLU A 76 7.29 10.12 11.41
CA GLU A 76 7.16 11.56 11.10
C GLU A 76 5.71 11.99 10.90
N LEU A 77 4.81 11.07 10.53
CA LEU A 77 3.38 11.37 10.39
C LEU A 77 2.69 11.55 11.75
N VAL A 78 3.19 10.91 12.81
CA VAL A 78 2.54 10.86 14.14
C VAL A 78 2.20 12.24 14.72
N PRO A 79 3.08 13.26 14.72
CA PRO A 79 2.82 14.55 15.37
C PRO A 79 1.61 15.33 14.83
N TYR A 80 1.13 15.00 13.63
CA TYR A 80 -0.02 15.66 12.99
C TYR A 80 -1.11 14.65 12.57
N SER A 81 -1.23 13.56 13.32
CA SER A 81 -2.19 12.49 13.04
C SER A 81 -2.79 11.99 14.34
N ASP A 82 -4.10 11.70 14.35
CA ASP A 82 -4.74 10.92 15.41
C ASP A 82 -4.88 9.44 15.02
N TRP A 83 -4.78 9.10 13.72
CA TRP A 83 -4.77 7.74 13.20
C TRP A 83 -4.21 7.70 11.77
N LEU A 84 -3.77 6.53 11.30
CA LEU A 84 -3.35 6.30 9.91
C LEU A 84 -4.17 5.19 9.25
N LYS A 85 -4.45 5.34 7.95
CA LYS A 85 -5.09 4.32 7.12
C LYS A 85 -4.15 3.92 5.97
N PRO A 86 -3.28 2.91 6.14
CA PRO A 86 -2.55 2.31 5.03
C PRO A 86 -3.52 1.55 4.13
N VAL A 87 -3.42 1.74 2.82
CA VAL A 87 -4.24 0.98 1.87
C VAL A 87 -3.63 -0.38 1.62
N VAL A 88 -4.44 -1.44 1.84
CA VAL A 88 -4.06 -2.85 1.72
C VAL A 88 -5.11 -3.61 0.89
N TYR A 89 -5.49 -3.07 -0.27
CA TYR A 89 -6.50 -3.68 -1.14
C TYR A 89 -5.89 -4.89 -1.88
N HIS A 90 -5.76 -6.01 -1.18
CA HIS A 90 -5.08 -7.23 -1.64
C HIS A 90 -5.49 -7.67 -3.06
N ASP A 91 -6.79 -7.72 -3.34
CA ASP A 91 -7.35 -8.14 -4.62
C ASP A 91 -6.82 -7.29 -5.79
N ILE A 92 -7.14 -5.99 -5.76
CA ILE A 92 -6.83 -5.08 -6.86
C ILE A 92 -5.34 -4.69 -6.91
N ALA A 93 -4.58 -4.97 -5.85
CA ALA A 93 -3.13 -4.77 -5.84
C ALA A 93 -2.49 -5.59 -6.96
N GLY A 94 -2.91 -6.84 -7.17
CA GLY A 94 -2.35 -7.70 -8.22
C GLY A 94 -2.45 -7.08 -9.63
N PRO A 95 -3.65 -6.77 -10.14
CA PRO A 95 -3.81 -6.11 -11.44
C PRO A 95 -3.08 -4.77 -11.56
N ARG A 96 -3.01 -3.98 -10.48
CA ARG A 96 -2.27 -2.71 -10.46
C ARG A 96 -0.76 -2.90 -10.56
N ILE A 97 -0.21 -3.87 -9.81
CA ILE A 97 1.21 -4.24 -9.87
C ILE A 97 1.56 -4.76 -11.25
N ARG A 98 0.75 -5.66 -11.83
CA ARG A 98 0.99 -6.19 -13.19
C ARG A 98 1.07 -5.08 -14.22
N ARG A 99 0.12 -4.14 -14.17
CA ARG A 99 0.07 -2.97 -15.05
C ARG A 99 1.30 -2.07 -14.87
N ASP A 100 1.67 -1.79 -13.62
CA ASP A 100 2.75 -0.85 -13.32
C ASP A 100 4.12 -1.44 -13.61
N ILE A 101 4.33 -2.74 -13.35
CA ILE A 101 5.52 -3.48 -13.83
C ILE A 101 5.63 -3.37 -15.35
N ALA A 102 4.57 -3.69 -16.10
CA ALA A 102 4.60 -3.62 -17.57
C ALA A 102 4.97 -2.21 -18.10
N ARG A 103 4.55 -1.15 -17.38
CA ARG A 103 4.80 0.25 -17.77
C ARG A 103 6.19 0.73 -17.36
N LEU A 104 6.61 0.45 -16.13
CA LEU A 104 7.89 0.89 -15.59
C LEU A 104 9.04 0.10 -16.21
N HIS A 105 8.84 -1.20 -16.43
CA HIS A 105 9.80 -2.07 -17.10
C HIS A 105 10.17 -1.55 -18.48
N GLN A 106 9.25 -0.93 -19.22
CA GLN A 106 9.58 -0.31 -20.52
C GLN A 106 10.57 0.86 -20.44
N ARG A 107 10.82 1.41 -19.25
CA ARG A 107 11.62 2.62 -19.03
C ARG A 107 12.86 2.37 -18.18
N VAL A 108 12.79 1.47 -17.20
CA VAL A 108 13.86 1.14 -16.25
C VAL A 108 13.86 -0.38 -16.03
N LEU A 109 15.03 -0.99 -15.78
CA LEU A 109 15.19 -2.43 -15.55
C LEU A 109 14.84 -3.34 -16.76
N ARG A 110 15.00 -2.88 -18.01
CA ARG A 110 14.79 -3.74 -19.20
C ARG A 110 15.82 -4.85 -19.37
N GLU A 111 16.90 -4.77 -18.61
CA GLU A 111 17.97 -5.77 -18.59
C GLU A 111 17.53 -7.10 -17.99
N ILE A 112 16.49 -7.07 -17.13
CA ILE A 112 15.88 -8.26 -16.53
C ILE A 112 14.48 -8.50 -17.13
N SER A 113 13.92 -9.68 -16.94
CA SER A 113 12.52 -9.98 -17.30
C SER A 113 11.52 -9.34 -16.35
N GLU A 114 10.25 -9.21 -16.78
CA GLU A 114 9.16 -8.76 -15.90
C GLU A 114 8.99 -9.66 -14.66
N ARG A 115 9.24 -10.98 -14.80
CA ARG A 115 9.17 -11.95 -13.68
C ARG A 115 10.28 -11.66 -12.66
N GLN A 116 11.51 -11.43 -13.12
CA GLN A 116 12.62 -11.03 -12.25
C GLN A 116 12.37 -9.66 -11.60
N TYR A 117 11.72 -8.72 -12.29
CA TYR A 117 11.35 -7.45 -11.67
C TYR A 117 10.31 -7.65 -10.56
N LEU A 118 9.27 -8.47 -10.77
CA LEU A 118 8.31 -8.78 -9.71
C LEU A 118 8.98 -9.41 -8.49
N GLU A 119 9.86 -10.39 -8.70
CA GLU A 119 10.61 -11.05 -7.61
C GLU A 119 11.49 -10.06 -6.85
N LEU A 120 12.21 -9.18 -7.57
CA LEU A 120 13.00 -8.10 -6.96
C LEU A 120 12.12 -7.14 -6.16
N LEU A 121 10.95 -6.79 -6.71
CA LEU A 121 10.00 -5.92 -6.03
C LEU A 121 9.52 -6.55 -4.72
N TYR A 122 9.18 -7.85 -4.72
CA TYR A 122 8.80 -8.57 -3.51
C TYR A 122 9.92 -8.55 -2.47
N ASP A 123 11.16 -8.81 -2.86
CA ASP A 123 12.30 -8.77 -1.95
C ASP A 123 12.51 -7.36 -1.34
N ILE A 124 12.47 -6.31 -2.17
CA ILE A 124 12.64 -4.92 -1.72
C ILE A 124 11.51 -4.47 -0.80
N MET A 125 10.27 -4.87 -1.12
CA MET A 125 9.08 -4.48 -0.35
C MET A 125 8.84 -5.36 0.88
N GLY A 126 9.62 -6.44 1.04
CA GLY A 126 9.58 -7.35 2.19
C GLY A 126 8.46 -8.39 2.13
N TYR A 127 7.98 -8.73 0.93
CA TYR A 127 6.93 -9.74 0.73
C TYR A 127 7.50 -11.13 0.54
N ASP A 128 6.79 -12.14 1.04
CA ASP A 128 7.21 -13.53 0.90
C ASP A 128 6.85 -14.06 -0.50
N LYS A 129 7.88 -14.26 -1.33
CA LYS A 129 7.73 -14.78 -2.69
C LYS A 129 7.10 -16.18 -2.75
N ALA A 130 7.13 -16.95 -1.67
CA ALA A 130 6.45 -18.24 -1.60
C ALA A 130 4.95 -18.12 -1.32
N ALA A 131 4.52 -17.01 -0.72
CA ALA A 131 3.11 -16.73 -0.43
C ALA A 131 2.46 -15.86 -1.52
N GLU A 132 3.23 -15.02 -2.20
CA GLU A 132 2.73 -14.11 -3.22
C GLU A 132 2.63 -14.77 -4.62
N PRO A 133 1.67 -14.35 -5.46
CA PRO A 133 1.46 -14.94 -6.78
C PRO A 133 2.57 -14.59 -7.77
N GLY A 134 2.75 -15.46 -8.76
CA GLY A 134 3.59 -15.18 -9.92
C GLY A 134 3.00 -14.09 -10.82
N LEU A 135 3.83 -13.53 -11.70
CA LEU A 135 3.46 -12.45 -12.64
C LEU A 135 2.19 -12.76 -13.45
N ASP A 136 2.02 -14.01 -13.88
CA ASP A 136 0.92 -14.46 -14.72
C ASP A 136 -0.40 -14.65 -13.93
N GLU A 137 -0.31 -14.73 -12.59
CA GLU A 137 -1.42 -14.98 -11.67
C GLU A 137 -1.96 -13.68 -11.06
N LEU A 138 -1.13 -12.64 -10.97
CA LEU A 138 -1.48 -11.34 -10.37
C LEU A 138 -2.83 -10.77 -10.84
N MET A 139 -3.16 -10.97 -12.12
CA MET A 139 -4.40 -10.44 -12.71
C MET A 139 -5.67 -11.11 -12.19
N THR A 140 -5.58 -12.33 -11.66
CA THR A 140 -6.74 -13.11 -11.21
C THR A 140 -6.73 -13.34 -9.71
N THR A 141 -5.55 -13.43 -9.08
CA THR A 141 -5.45 -13.82 -7.68
C THR A 141 -5.43 -12.64 -6.70
N GLY A 142 -4.99 -11.46 -7.15
CA GLY A 142 -4.55 -10.40 -6.24
C GLY A 142 -3.31 -10.80 -5.46
N LEU A 143 -2.91 -9.97 -4.47
CA LEU A 143 -1.91 -10.33 -3.47
C LEU A 143 -2.50 -11.21 -2.37
N SER A 144 -1.63 -11.87 -1.62
CA SER A 144 -2.04 -12.78 -0.54
C SER A 144 -2.56 -12.03 0.70
N PRO A 145 -3.26 -12.72 1.63
CA PRO A 145 -3.51 -12.18 2.97
C PRO A 145 -2.24 -11.89 3.78
N ASP A 146 -1.12 -12.58 3.51
CA ASP A 146 0.16 -12.33 4.19
C ASP A 146 0.71 -10.95 3.85
N TYR A 147 0.51 -10.48 2.62
CA TYR A 147 0.78 -9.09 2.24
C TYR A 147 0.05 -8.07 3.14
N VAL A 148 -1.22 -8.33 3.47
CA VAL A 148 -2.00 -7.44 4.36
C VAL A 148 -1.40 -7.39 5.76
N TYR A 149 -1.00 -8.55 6.30
CA TYR A 149 -0.28 -8.62 7.57
C TYR A 149 0.99 -7.76 7.52
N ARG A 150 1.85 -7.98 6.51
CA ARG A 150 3.15 -7.31 6.42
C ARG A 150 3.05 -5.79 6.33
N VAL A 151 2.20 -5.27 5.45
CA VAL A 151 2.04 -3.81 5.30
C VAL A 151 1.41 -3.19 6.54
N THR A 152 0.42 -3.87 7.14
CA THR A 152 -0.18 -3.41 8.39
C THR A 152 0.84 -3.38 9.52
N HIS A 153 1.60 -4.46 9.70
CA HIS A 153 2.61 -4.59 10.74
C HIS A 153 3.70 -3.52 10.61
N GLN A 154 4.16 -3.23 9.38
CA GLN A 154 5.11 -2.15 9.13
C GLN A 154 4.57 -0.78 9.55
N CYS A 155 3.30 -0.48 9.26
CA CYS A 155 2.67 0.77 9.66
C CYS A 155 2.51 0.86 11.19
N VAL A 156 2.03 -0.21 11.83
CA VAL A 156 1.87 -0.32 13.29
C VAL A 156 3.23 -0.16 14.00
N ALA A 157 4.27 -0.83 13.50
CA ALA A 157 5.62 -0.69 14.03
C ALA A 157 6.17 0.73 13.85
N GLY A 158 5.95 1.33 12.68
CA GLY A 158 6.46 2.67 12.36
C GLY A 158 5.81 3.79 13.18
N VAL A 159 4.52 3.68 13.52
CA VAL A 159 3.90 4.65 14.46
C VAL A 159 4.33 4.42 15.91
N GLY A 160 4.87 3.24 16.23
CA GLY A 160 5.39 2.91 17.55
C GLY A 160 4.32 2.90 18.64
N GLY A 161 3.09 2.47 18.32
CA GLY A 161 1.95 2.44 19.24
C GLY A 161 1.43 3.81 19.69
N ARG A 162 1.92 4.91 19.11
CA ARG A 162 1.55 6.28 19.51
C ARG A 162 0.15 6.69 19.02
N ILE A 163 -0.26 6.16 17.88
CA ILE A 163 -1.58 6.38 17.28
C ILE A 163 -2.10 5.07 16.68
N PRO A 164 -3.42 4.86 16.61
CA PRO A 164 -4.00 3.68 16.00
C PRO A 164 -3.81 3.66 14.48
N VAL A 165 -3.69 2.45 13.95
CA VAL A 165 -3.65 2.15 12.52
C VAL A 165 -4.92 1.40 12.16
N TYR A 166 -5.62 1.90 11.13
CA TYR A 166 -6.83 1.32 10.59
C TYR A 166 -6.62 0.93 9.12
N PRO A 167 -6.08 -0.26 8.82
CA PRO A 167 -5.82 -0.68 7.46
C PRO A 167 -7.09 -0.61 6.61
N GLY A 168 -6.93 -0.01 5.43
CA GLY A 168 -7.96 0.00 4.41
C GLY A 168 -7.99 -1.35 3.70
N VAL A 169 -8.77 -2.30 4.21
CA VAL A 169 -9.02 -3.58 3.53
C VAL A 169 -10.08 -3.34 2.46
N GLY A 170 -9.78 -3.70 1.22
CA GLY A 170 -10.70 -3.47 0.11
C GLY A 170 -10.81 -4.63 -0.85
N PHE A 171 -12.05 -4.78 -1.35
CA PHE A 171 -12.55 -5.90 -2.13
C PHE A 171 -13.70 -5.45 -3.04
N ASP A 172 -14.02 -6.26 -4.05
CA ASP A 172 -15.02 -5.98 -5.09
C ASP A 172 -14.74 -4.73 -5.95
N ILE A 173 -13.49 -4.23 -5.90
CA ILE A 173 -13.09 -2.98 -6.55
C ILE A 173 -13.11 -3.15 -8.08
N PRO A 174 -13.82 -2.28 -8.82
CA PRO A 174 -13.87 -2.35 -10.28
C PRO A 174 -12.49 -2.25 -10.95
N TRP A 175 -12.33 -2.97 -12.05
CA TRP A 175 -11.16 -2.94 -12.90
C TRP A 175 -11.56 -3.04 -14.37
N ASN A 176 -11.07 -2.12 -15.22
CA ASN A 176 -11.40 -2.07 -16.65
C ASN A 176 -12.91 -2.14 -16.96
N ASN A 177 -13.74 -1.45 -16.16
CA ASN A 177 -15.22 -1.48 -16.23
C ASN A 177 -15.86 -2.85 -15.93
N GLU A 178 -15.09 -3.81 -15.38
CA GLU A 178 -15.59 -5.08 -14.87
C GLU A 178 -15.50 -5.10 -13.34
N HIS A 179 -16.32 -5.92 -12.69
CA HIS A 179 -16.20 -6.17 -11.26
C HIS A 179 -15.13 -7.23 -11.01
N PHE A 180 -14.11 -6.90 -10.23
CA PHE A 180 -13.19 -7.90 -9.71
C PHE A 180 -13.88 -8.62 -8.55
N HIS A 181 -14.43 -9.80 -8.79
CA HIS A 181 -15.13 -10.56 -7.76
C HIS A 181 -14.14 -11.10 -6.72
N SER A 182 -14.24 -10.58 -5.50
CA SER A 182 -13.39 -11.03 -4.40
C SER A 182 -13.90 -12.34 -3.81
N ASP A 183 -12.96 -13.19 -3.41
CA ASP A 183 -13.23 -14.44 -2.71
C ASP A 183 -13.51 -14.16 -1.21
N PRO A 184 -14.70 -14.49 -0.68
CA PRO A 184 -15.04 -14.27 0.72
C PRO A 184 -14.04 -14.87 1.71
N ASP A 185 -13.44 -16.02 1.39
CA ASP A 185 -12.47 -16.63 2.29
C ASP A 185 -11.16 -15.85 2.31
N LYS A 186 -10.71 -15.32 1.17
CA LYS A 186 -9.57 -14.40 1.12
C LYS A 186 -9.86 -13.10 1.86
N VAL A 187 -11.04 -12.51 1.68
CA VAL A 187 -11.45 -11.29 2.40
C VAL A 187 -11.45 -11.51 3.91
N TYR A 188 -11.95 -12.65 4.38
CA TYR A 188 -11.89 -13.04 5.79
C TYR A 188 -10.43 -13.12 6.26
N GLN A 189 -9.57 -13.85 5.55
CA GLN A 189 -8.17 -14.03 5.93
C GLN A 189 -7.40 -12.70 5.92
N ALA A 190 -7.60 -11.86 4.90
CA ALA A 190 -6.99 -10.54 4.80
C ALA A 190 -7.42 -9.64 5.98
N THR A 191 -8.70 -9.69 6.36
CA THR A 191 -9.22 -8.95 7.51
C THR A 191 -8.59 -9.44 8.81
N LEU A 192 -8.54 -10.76 9.03
CA LEU A 192 -7.93 -11.34 10.24
C LEU A 192 -6.43 -11.02 10.32
N LYS A 193 -5.71 -11.12 9.20
CA LYS A 193 -4.27 -10.78 9.09
C LYS A 193 -3.97 -9.31 9.43
N ALA A 194 -4.91 -8.39 9.17
CA ALA A 194 -4.76 -7.00 9.60
C ALA A 194 -4.77 -6.88 11.14
N PHE A 195 -5.66 -7.60 11.82
CA PHE A 195 -5.70 -7.63 13.29
C PHE A 195 -4.50 -8.36 13.90
N GLU A 196 -4.11 -9.50 13.34
CA GLU A 196 -2.90 -10.24 13.77
C GLU A 196 -1.63 -9.37 13.67
N ALA A 197 -1.61 -8.41 12.75
CA ALA A 197 -0.53 -7.44 12.59
C ALA A 197 -0.56 -6.27 13.59
N GLY A 198 -1.53 -6.25 14.50
CA GLY A 198 -1.67 -5.25 15.57
C GLY A 198 -2.48 -4.01 15.17
N ALA A 199 -3.32 -4.09 14.14
CA ALA A 199 -4.25 -3.00 13.82
C ALA A 199 -5.31 -2.85 14.93
N GLN A 200 -5.61 -1.60 15.32
CA GLN A 200 -6.60 -1.29 16.35
C GLN A 200 -8.04 -1.23 15.80
N GLY A 201 -8.22 -1.62 14.54
CA GLY A 201 -9.46 -1.55 13.80
C GLY A 201 -9.18 -1.57 12.30
N LEU A 202 -10.21 -1.39 11.49
CA LEU A 202 -10.09 -1.40 10.03
C LEU A 202 -11.07 -0.44 9.37
N ILE A 203 -10.79 -0.08 8.12
CA ILE A 203 -11.71 0.69 7.29
C ILE A 203 -12.03 -0.11 6.02
N VAL A 204 -13.23 -0.68 5.96
CA VAL A 204 -13.71 -1.39 4.77
C VAL A 204 -13.76 -0.40 3.59
N SER A 205 -13.14 -0.77 2.49
CA SER A 205 -12.83 0.10 1.36
C SER A 205 -13.10 -0.63 0.03
N ARG A 206 -13.20 0.03 -1.12
CA ARG A 206 -13.07 1.48 -1.31
C ARG A 206 -14.42 2.18 -1.16
N GLU A 207 -15.50 1.59 -1.64
CA GLU A 207 -16.82 2.22 -1.70
C GLU A 207 -17.92 1.18 -1.46
N TYR A 208 -18.89 1.54 -0.63
CA TYR A 208 -19.91 0.59 -0.15
C TYR A 208 -20.73 -0.02 -1.31
N ASP A 209 -21.03 0.78 -2.34
CA ASP A 209 -21.82 0.33 -3.49
C ASP A 209 -21.10 -0.71 -4.36
N GLU A 210 -19.77 -0.83 -4.24
CA GLU A 210 -18.98 -1.87 -4.90
C GLU A 210 -19.14 -3.22 -4.19
N MET A 211 -19.32 -3.20 -2.87
CA MET A 211 -19.19 -4.36 -1.99
C MET A 211 -20.35 -5.35 -2.15
N ARG A 212 -20.03 -6.64 -2.11
CA ARG A 212 -21.00 -7.73 -2.13
C ARG A 212 -21.23 -8.29 -0.73
N LEU A 213 -22.48 -8.66 -0.46
CA LEU A 213 -22.92 -9.15 0.84
C LEU A 213 -22.06 -10.32 1.37
N PRO A 214 -21.66 -11.32 0.57
CA PRO A 214 -20.79 -12.40 1.05
C PRO A 214 -19.44 -11.89 1.60
N ASN A 215 -18.84 -10.88 0.96
CA ASN A 215 -17.57 -10.30 1.40
C ASN A 215 -17.73 -9.44 2.65
N LEU A 216 -18.85 -8.71 2.79
CA LEU A 216 -19.19 -8.00 4.03
C LEU A 216 -19.40 -8.98 5.20
N GLN A 217 -20.05 -10.11 4.96
CA GLN A 217 -20.21 -11.17 5.96
C GLN A 217 -18.87 -11.81 6.35
N ALA A 218 -17.96 -11.96 5.40
CA ALA A 218 -16.60 -12.42 5.67
C ALA A 218 -15.82 -11.45 6.58
N VAL A 219 -15.89 -10.14 6.32
CA VAL A 219 -15.32 -9.12 7.21
C VAL A 219 -15.94 -9.21 8.61
N GLN A 220 -17.28 -9.29 8.69
CA GLN A 220 -17.97 -9.41 9.98
C GLN A 220 -17.48 -10.62 10.79
N ARG A 221 -17.33 -11.77 10.12
CA ARG A 221 -16.83 -13.00 10.75
C ARG A 221 -15.41 -12.80 11.27
N ALA A 222 -14.51 -12.25 10.45
CA ALA A 222 -13.12 -12.00 10.83
C ALA A 222 -12.99 -11.05 12.04
N VAL A 223 -13.79 -9.98 12.07
CA VAL A 223 -13.81 -9.04 13.21
C VAL A 223 -14.25 -9.74 14.50
N ARG A 224 -15.28 -10.59 14.44
CA ARG A 224 -15.73 -11.36 15.62
C ARG A 224 -14.69 -12.35 16.11
N ASP A 225 -14.03 -13.04 15.19
CA ASP A 225 -13.02 -14.03 15.53
C ASP A 225 -11.77 -13.36 16.11
N ALA A 226 -11.38 -12.18 15.59
CA ALA A 226 -10.30 -11.36 16.14
C ALA A 226 -10.61 -10.89 17.57
N ASP A 227 -11.81 -10.35 17.81
CA ASP A 227 -12.26 -9.93 19.15
C ASP A 227 -12.29 -11.11 20.13
N ALA A 228 -12.81 -12.27 19.70
CA ALA A 228 -12.82 -13.48 20.52
C ALA A 228 -11.41 -14.01 20.83
N ALA A 229 -10.43 -13.76 19.95
CA ALA A 229 -9.03 -14.09 20.15
C ALA A 229 -8.26 -13.03 20.96
N GLY A 230 -8.87 -11.89 21.28
CA GLY A 230 -8.24 -10.79 22.00
C GLY A 230 -7.20 -10.03 21.16
N LEU A 231 -7.39 -10.00 19.84
CA LEU A 231 -6.57 -9.25 18.88
C LEU A 231 -7.04 -7.79 18.73
#